data_AF-A0A2I0IS22-F1
#
_entry.id   AF-A0A2I0IS22-F1
#
_cell.length_a   1.000
_cell.length_b   1.000
_cell.length_c   1.000
_cell.angle_alpha   90.00
_cell.angle_beta   90.00
_cell.angle_gamma   90.00
#
_symmetry.space_group_name_H-M   'P 1'
#
loop_
_entity.id
_entity.type
_entity.pdbx_description
1 polymer ?
#
loop_
_entity_poly.entity_id
_entity_poly.type
_entity_poly.pdbx_seq_one_letter_code
_entity_poly.pdbx_strand_id
1 'polypeptide(L)' 'MSPVLTSPIKVGHIDDVQELRKCKPTVIPERFVRDMTERPVTACSAQDVPVINISKLGDGEKEISRLADACENWGFFQ' A
#
# COMPACT_ATOMS: atom_id res chain seq x y z
N MET A 1 8.53 -8.16 9.80
CA MET A 1 9.57 -8.63 8.86
C MET A 1 9.29 -7.95 7.52
N SER A 2 10.16 -7.07 7.04
CA SER A 2 9.98 -6.49 5.69
C SER A 2 10.10 -7.60 4.65
N PRO A 3 9.23 -7.67 3.64
CA PRO A 3 9.38 -8.64 2.55
C PRO A 3 10.75 -8.43 1.90
N VAL A 4 11.56 -9.48 1.91
CA VAL A 4 12.87 -9.49 1.26
C VAL A 4 12.62 -9.56 -0.24
N LEU A 5 13.14 -8.58 -0.98
CA LEU A 5 13.15 -8.60 -2.44
C LEU A 5 13.92 -9.85 -2.92
N THR A 6 13.21 -10.80 -3.51
CA THR A 6 13.79 -12.09 -3.97
C THR A 6 14.45 -12.00 -5.34
N SER A 7 14.40 -10.84 -6.01
CA SER A 7 15.01 -10.61 -7.32
C SER A 7 15.86 -9.33 -7.34
N PRO A 8 17.00 -9.32 -8.07
CA PRO A 8 17.83 -8.13 -8.20
C PRO A 8 17.05 -7.04 -8.91
N ILE A 9 16.90 -5.88 -8.26
CA ILE A 9 16.28 -4.71 -8.87
C ILE A 9 17.12 -4.33 -10.10
N LYS A 10 16.52 -4.33 -11.30
CA LYS A 10 17.14 -3.81 -12.52
C LYS A 10 17.20 -2.27 -12.45
N VAL A 11 18.18 -1.73 -11.72
CA VAL A 11 18.44 -0.28 -11.57
C VAL A 11 19.19 0.26 -12.79
N GLY A 12 18.60 0.15 -13.98
CA GLY A 12 19.05 0.90 -15.17
C GLY A 12 18.66 2.38 -15.08
N HIS A 13 18.71 3.11 -16.20
CA HIS A 13 18.13 4.46 -16.28
C HIS A 13 16.66 4.42 -15.87
N ILE A 14 16.27 5.29 -14.93
CA ILE A 14 14.90 5.39 -14.46
C ILE A 14 14.27 6.59 -15.14
N ASP A 15 13.55 6.33 -16.23
CA ASP A 15 12.70 7.35 -16.83
C ASP A 15 11.60 7.76 -15.85
N ASP A 16 11.27 9.04 -15.87
CA ASP A 16 10.13 9.56 -15.14
C ASP A 16 8.84 8.87 -15.61
N VAL A 17 8.15 8.19 -14.68
CA VAL A 17 6.94 7.41 -14.99
C VAL A 17 5.80 8.30 -15.52
N GLN A 18 5.73 9.55 -15.07
CA GLN A 18 4.75 10.51 -15.56
C GLN A 18 5.06 10.91 -17.02
N GLU A 19 6.33 11.13 -17.36
CA GLU A 19 6.75 11.39 -18.74
C GLU A 19 6.54 10.17 -19.65
N LEU A 20 6.90 8.96 -19.19
CA LEU A 20 6.65 7.70 -19.91
C LEU A 20 5.18 7.55 -20.31
N ARG A 21 4.26 7.91 -19.41
CA ARG A 21 2.83 7.83 -19.65
C ARG A 21 2.37 8.75 -20.80
N LYS A 22 3.01 9.92 -20.97
CA LYS A 22 2.63 10.90 -22.00
C LYS A 22 2.81 10.32 -23.41
N CYS A 23 3.78 9.43 -23.60
CA CYS A 23 4.03 8.73 -24.85
C CYS A 23 2.98 7.67 -25.21
N LYS A 24 1.98 7.43 -24.34
CA LYS A 24 0.92 6.42 -24.50
C LYS A 24 1.46 5.03 -24.91
N PRO A 25 2.44 4.49 -24.18
CA PRO A 25 2.99 3.19 -24.49
C PRO A 25 1.90 2.12 -24.40
N THR A 26 1.86 1.22 -25.38
CA THR A 26 0.95 0.07 -25.40
C THR A 26 1.42 -1.08 -24.51
N VAL A 27 2.66 -1.02 -24.04
CA VAL A 27 3.31 -2.06 -23.23
C VAL A 27 4.01 -1.41 -22.04
N ILE A 28 3.82 -1.99 -20.85
CA ILE A 28 4.54 -1.58 -19.63
C ILE A 28 5.97 -2.10 -19.71
N PRO A 29 7.00 -1.25 -19.51
CA PRO A 29 8.39 -1.72 -19.50
C PRO A 29 8.61 -2.81 -18.44
N GLU A 30 9.35 -3.86 -18.82
CA GLU A 30 9.55 -5.08 -18.02
C GLU A 30 9.96 -4.79 -16.56
N ARG A 31 10.76 -3.75 -16.34
CA ARG A 31 11.22 -3.33 -15.01
C ARG A 31 10.12 -2.87 -14.03
N PHE A 32 8.93 -2.50 -14.54
CA PHE A 32 7.77 -2.16 -13.72
C PHE A 32 6.79 -3.34 -13.59
N VAL A 33 7.04 -4.43 -14.31
CA VAL A 33 6.22 -5.64 -14.27
C VAL A 33 6.67 -6.47 -13.07
N ARG A 34 5.85 -6.50 -12.02
CA ARG A 34 6.09 -7.28 -10.79
C ARG A 34 6.00 -8.79 -11.06
N ASP A 35 6.72 -9.58 -10.27
CA ASP A 35 6.58 -11.03 -10.22
C ASP A 35 5.16 -11.44 -9.84
N MET A 36 4.69 -12.57 -10.36
CA MET A 36 3.30 -13.01 -10.17
C MET A 36 2.92 -13.20 -8.70
N THR A 37 3.88 -13.52 -7.83
CA THR A 37 3.70 -13.68 -6.38
C THR A 37 3.51 -12.36 -5.64
N GLU A 38 4.02 -11.26 -6.19
CA GLU A 38 3.85 -9.91 -5.62
C GLU A 38 2.63 -9.19 -6.18
N ARG A 39 2.04 -9.71 -7.26
CA ARG A 39 0.84 -9.10 -7.84
C ARG A 39 -0.33 -9.27 -6.87
N PRO A 40 -1.16 -8.23 -6.69
CA PRO A 40 -2.35 -8.36 -5.87
C PRO A 40 -3.22 -9.49 -6.41
N VAL A 41 -3.49 -10.49 -5.59
CA VAL A 41 -4.47 -11.53 -5.90
C VAL A 41 -5.83 -10.85 -5.84
N THR A 42 -6.41 -10.60 -7.02
CA THR A 42 -7.81 -10.20 -7.27
C THR A 42 -8.42 -9.35 -6.15
N ALA A 43 -8.24 -8.02 -6.21
CA ALA A 43 -8.92 -6.99 -5.39
C ALA A 43 -9.73 -7.56 -4.22
N CYS A 44 -9.03 -8.11 -3.22
CA CYS A 44 -9.69 -8.58 -2.01
C CYS A 44 -10.49 -7.39 -1.49
N SER A 45 -11.81 -7.59 -1.40
CA SER A 45 -12.79 -6.70 -0.79
C SER A 45 -12.08 -5.80 0.20
N ALA A 46 -12.10 -4.48 -0.05
CA ALA A 46 -11.46 -3.46 0.77
C ALA A 46 -11.49 -3.93 2.22
N GLN A 47 -10.36 -4.44 2.72
CA GLN A 47 -10.32 -4.88 4.10
C GLN A 47 -10.70 -3.64 4.89
N ASP A 48 -11.67 -3.76 5.79
CA ASP A 48 -12.25 -2.67 6.56
C ASP A 48 -11.18 -2.06 7.47
N VAL A 49 -10.29 -1.25 6.88
CA VAL A 49 -9.25 -0.55 7.61
C VAL A 49 -9.96 0.29 8.68
N PRO A 50 -9.57 0.16 9.95
CA PRO A 50 -10.20 0.90 11.03
C PRO A 50 -10.18 2.41 10.75
N VAL A 51 -11.32 3.07 10.87
CA VAL A 51 -11.43 4.53 10.74
C VAL A 51 -11.52 5.13 12.14
N ILE A 52 -10.59 6.00 12.49
CA ILE A 52 -10.50 6.62 13.82
C ILE A 52 -10.97 8.08 13.73
N ASN A 53 -12.02 8.40 14.47
CA ASN A 53 -12.51 9.76 14.58
C ASN A 53 -11.71 10.54 15.63
N ILE A 54 -10.64 11.22 15.18
CA ILE A 54 -9.76 12.02 16.04
C ILE A 54 -10.52 13.09 16.85
N SER A 55 -11.63 13.63 16.32
CA SER A 55 -12.43 14.63 17.05
C SER A 55 -13.08 14.09 18.32
N LYS A 56 -13.27 12.77 18.43
CA LYS A 56 -13.87 12.08 19.57
C LYS A 56 -12.85 11.52 20.56
N LEU A 57 -11.55 11.68 20.28
CA LEU A 57 -10.49 11.08 21.07
C LEU A 57 -10.38 11.68 22.48
N GLY A 58 -10.62 12.99 22.61
CA GLY A 58 -10.50 13.71 23.90
C GLY A 58 -11.64 13.48 24.88
N ASP A 59 -12.80 12.99 24.41
CA ASP A 59 -14.04 12.94 25.19
C ASP A 59 -14.63 11.51 25.26
N GLY A 60 -13.99 10.53 24.62
CA GLY A 60 -14.52 9.18 24.46
C GLY A 60 -13.47 8.09 24.63
N GLU A 61 -13.56 7.35 25.75
CA GLU A 61 -12.76 6.14 26.00
C GLU A 61 -12.88 5.12 24.85
N LYS A 62 -14.07 5.04 24.22
CA LYS A 62 -14.34 4.15 23.09
C LYS A 62 -13.43 4.40 21.89
N GLU A 63 -13.11 5.65 21.61
CA GLU A 63 -12.29 6.00 20.44
C GLU A 63 -10.81 5.74 20.72
N ILE A 64 -10.37 5.96 21.97
CA ILE A 64 -9.04 5.58 22.43
C ILE A 64 -8.85 4.05 22.36
N SER A 65 -9.85 3.26 22.78
CA SER A 65 -9.80 1.80 22.67
C SER A 65 -9.71 1.34 21.22
N ARG A 66 -10.50 1.93 20.31
CA ARG A 66 -10.42 1.62 18.87
C ARG A 66 -9.06 1.95 18.27
N LEU A 67 -8.46 3.05 18.68
CA LEU A 67 -7.11 3.41 18.25
C LEU A 67 -6.09 2.38 18.72
N ALA A 68 -6.15 1.96 20.00
CA ALA A 68 -5.28 0.92 20.54
C ALA A 68 -5.45 -0.41 19.77
N ASP A 69 -6.70 -0.82 19.55
CA ASP A 69 -7.03 -2.05 18.81
C ASP A 69 -6.50 -2.01 17.37
N ALA A 70 -6.60 -0.86 16.69
CA ALA A 70 -6.07 -0.68 15.35
C ALA A 70 -4.54 -0.73 15.33
N CYS A 71 -3.88 -0.11 16.31
CA CYS A 71 -2.42 -0.17 16.44
C CYS A 71 -1.91 -1.61 16.68
N GLU A 72 -2.59 -2.39 17.53
CA GLU A 72 -2.15 -3.74 17.90
C GLU A 72 -2.48 -4.77 16.82
N ASN A 73 -3.70 -4.74 16.29
CA ASN A 73 -4.19 -5.80 15.40
C ASN A 73 -3.96 -5.50 13.90
N TRP A 74 -3.88 -4.22 13.52
CA TRP A 74 -3.73 -3.80 12.11
C TRP A 74 -2.38 -3.17 11.82
N GLY A 75 -1.87 -2.32 12.72
CA GLY A 75 -0.71 -1.47 12.45
C GLY A 75 -0.98 -0.35 11.43
N PHE A 76 -2.24 -0.17 11.02
CA PHE A 76 -2.70 0.87 10.10
C PHE A 76 -4.17 1.21 10.37
N PHE A 77 -4.53 2.48 10.20
CA PHE A 77 -5.89 3.02 10.33
C PHE A 77 -6.04 4.27 9.45
N GLN A 78 -7.28 4.70 9.22
CA GLN A 78 -7.65 5.91 8.48
C GLN A 78 -8.13 7.02 9.42
#